data_AF-A0A2G9C6C3-F1
#
_entry.id   AF-A0A2G9C6C3-F1
#
_cell.length_a   1.000
_cell.length_b   1.000
_cell.length_c   1.000
_cell.angle_alpha   90.00
_cell.angle_beta   90.00
_cell.angle_gamma   90.00
#
_symmetry.space_group_name_H-M   'P 1'
#
loop_
_entity.id
_entity.type
_entity.pdbx_description
1 polymer ?
#
loop_
_entity_poly.entity_id
_entity_poly.type
_entity_poly.pdbx_seq_one_letter_code
_entity_poly.pdbx_strand_id
1 'polypeptide(L)'
;MGYTTKFTGHLTLSRPLTMIEAKTLLEINEDPATATGNRPGDGYMQWVPGTDLQSIVWDGGEKFYDYTEWLQWVCGWLRDRGIVCWGTFIWSGEQAGDHGELVVLDNVVERKEGRQHTLGRFAPLTLRALADMALAEVTKP
;
A
#
# COMPACT_ATOMS: atom_id res chain seq x y z
N MET A 1 -2.57 -8.05 24.15
CA MET A 1 -3.20 -8.92 23.15
C MET A 1 -3.33 -8.07 21.89
N GLY A 2 -2.58 -8.34 20.83
CA GLY A 2 -2.69 -7.59 19.58
C GLY A 2 -3.31 -8.49 18.53
N TYR A 3 -4.35 -8.01 17.85
CA TYR A 3 -4.97 -8.71 16.74
C TYR A 3 -4.16 -8.46 15.48
N THR A 4 -3.80 -9.52 14.76
CA THR A 4 -3.11 -9.40 13.48
C THR A 4 -4.09 -9.57 12.34
N THR A 5 -4.37 -8.47 11.63
CA THR A 5 -5.12 -8.49 10.37
C THR A 5 -4.14 -8.77 9.22
N LYS A 6 -4.46 -9.75 8.38
CA LYS A 6 -3.68 -10.06 7.18
C LYS A 6 -4.34 -9.47 5.96
N PHE A 7 -3.58 -8.81 5.12
CA PHE A 7 -4.05 -8.27 3.84
C PHE A 7 -3.48 -9.05 2.67
N THR A 8 -4.30 -9.29 1.65
CA THR A 8 -3.89 -9.87 0.37
C THR A 8 -4.49 -9.07 -0.77
N GLY A 9 -3.83 -9.05 -1.93
CA GLY A 9 -4.24 -8.20 -3.04
C GLY A 9 -3.28 -7.04 -3.30
N HIS A 10 -3.71 -6.13 -4.16
CA HIS A 10 -2.92 -4.98 -4.61
C HIS A 10 -3.83 -3.93 -5.22
N LEU A 11 -3.31 -2.71 -5.30
CA LEU A 11 -3.80 -1.71 -6.26
C LEU A 11 -2.92 -1.73 -7.50
N THR A 12 -3.53 -1.54 -8.67
CA THR A 12 -2.86 -1.21 -9.92
C THR A 12 -2.84 0.31 -10.09
N LEU A 13 -1.75 0.83 -10.64
CA LEU A 13 -1.55 2.25 -10.93
C LEU A 13 -1.64 2.52 -12.44
N SER A 14 -2.23 3.67 -12.81
CA SER A 14 -2.35 4.12 -14.21
C SER A 14 -1.00 4.30 -14.92
N ARG A 15 0.06 4.54 -14.16
CA ARG A 15 1.46 4.52 -14.59
C ARG A 15 2.35 3.99 -13.45
N PRO A 16 3.54 3.47 -13.77
CA PRO A 16 4.55 3.20 -12.74
C PRO A 16 4.92 4.45 -11.94
N LEU A 17 5.25 4.24 -10.67
CA LEU A 17 5.88 5.22 -9.80
C LEU A 17 7.30 5.50 -10.30
N THR A 18 7.68 6.76 -10.22
CA THR A 18 9.09 7.13 -10.32
C THR A 18 9.85 6.65 -9.09
N MET A 19 11.18 6.53 -9.20
CA MET A 19 12.02 6.15 -8.06
C MET A 19 11.89 7.12 -6.88
N ILE A 20 11.68 8.41 -7.15
CA ILE A 20 11.47 9.43 -6.11
C ILE A 20 10.13 9.21 -5.42
N GLU A 21 9.05 8.97 -6.19
CA GLU A 21 7.72 8.69 -5.64
C GLU A 21 7.71 7.42 -4.77
N ALA A 22 8.35 6.35 -5.26
CA ALA A 22 8.49 5.11 -4.50
C ALA A 22 9.32 5.31 -3.22
N LYS A 23 10.44 6.05 -3.31
CA LYS A 23 11.26 6.40 -2.16
C LYS A 23 10.45 7.13 -1.10
N THR A 24 9.68 8.15 -1.49
CA THR A 24 8.86 8.93 -0.55
C THR A 24 7.86 8.04 0.21
N LEU A 25 7.17 7.12 -0.48
CA LEU A 25 6.25 6.20 0.20
C LEU A 25 6.99 5.26 1.16
N LEU A 26 8.16 4.75 0.77
CA LEU A 26 8.95 3.88 1.64
C LEU A 26 9.53 4.60 2.87
N GLU A 27 9.92 5.87 2.74
CA GLU A 27 10.35 6.69 3.88
C GLU A 27 9.20 6.95 4.86
N ILE A 28 7.99 7.16 4.35
CA ILE A 28 6.78 7.30 5.18
C ILE A 28 6.39 5.98 5.85
N ASN A 29 6.67 4.84 5.21
CA ASN A 29 6.46 3.52 5.82
C ASN A 29 7.41 3.31 7.02
N GLU A 30 8.68 3.69 6.90
CA GLU A 30 9.65 3.62 7.99
C GLU A 30 9.36 4.65 9.11
N ASP A 31 9.00 5.87 8.73
CA ASP A 31 8.65 6.95 9.66
C ASP A 31 7.37 7.68 9.21
N PRO A 32 6.19 7.26 9.72
CA PRO A 32 4.91 7.90 9.41
C PRO A 32 4.84 9.39 9.75
N ALA A 33 5.71 9.89 10.63
CA ALA A 33 5.77 11.32 10.96
C ALA A 33 6.27 12.18 9.78
N THR A 34 6.91 11.56 8.78
CA THR A 34 7.34 12.24 7.55
C THR A 34 6.18 12.47 6.57
N ALA A 35 5.03 11.84 6.78
CA ALA A 35 3.84 12.06 5.96
C ALA A 35 3.36 13.52 6.09
N THR A 36 3.19 14.18 4.95
CA THR A 36 2.66 15.55 4.90
C THR A 36 1.14 15.56 4.74
N GLY A 37 0.50 16.64 5.18
CA GLY A 37 -0.96 16.81 5.07
C GLY A 37 -1.74 16.18 6.23
N ASN A 38 -2.96 15.71 5.95
CA ASN A 38 -3.86 15.14 6.95
C ASN A 38 -3.55 13.65 7.19
N ARG A 39 -2.41 13.38 7.84
CA ARG A 39 -1.95 12.03 8.20
C ARG A 39 -2.97 11.30 9.09
N PRO A 40 -3.31 10.05 8.80
CA PRO A 40 -4.14 9.23 9.68
C PRO A 40 -3.42 8.78 10.95
N GLY A 41 -4.07 8.99 12.10
CA GLY A 41 -3.73 8.37 13.38
C GLY A 41 -2.26 8.45 13.80
N ASP A 42 -1.86 7.57 14.73
CA ASP A 42 -0.46 7.35 15.14
C ASP A 42 0.07 5.99 14.65
N GLY A 43 -0.71 5.29 13.82
CA GLY A 43 -0.33 4.00 13.23
C GLY A 43 0.71 4.10 12.12
N TYR A 44 1.27 2.96 11.75
CA TYR A 44 2.24 2.85 10.66
C TYR A 44 1.54 2.79 9.30
N MET A 45 2.08 3.52 8.33
CA MET A 45 1.66 3.45 6.94
C MET A 45 2.23 2.16 6.32
N GLN A 46 1.46 1.07 6.35
CA GLN A 46 1.90 -0.26 5.87
C GLN A 46 1.51 -0.55 4.41
N TRP A 47 1.15 0.49 3.65
CA TRP A 47 0.85 0.41 2.21
C TRP A 47 2.06 0.86 1.37
N VAL A 48 2.83 -0.09 0.85
CA VAL A 48 4.08 0.20 0.13
C VAL A 48 3.95 -0.08 -1.36
N PRO A 49 4.80 0.53 -2.21
CA PRO A 49 4.93 0.12 -3.60
C PRO A 49 5.25 -1.37 -3.73
N GLY A 50 4.75 -2.02 -4.77
CA GLY A 50 5.24 -3.33 -5.18
C GLY A 50 6.58 -3.23 -5.91
N THR A 51 7.28 -4.35 -6.05
CA THR A 51 8.57 -4.42 -6.76
C THR A 51 8.48 -4.05 -8.25
N ASP A 52 7.28 -4.04 -8.81
CA ASP A 52 7.00 -3.62 -10.19
C ASP A 52 6.85 -2.09 -10.35
N LEU A 53 6.87 -1.33 -9.25
CA LEU A 53 6.58 0.11 -9.19
C LEU A 53 5.19 0.49 -9.74
N GLN A 54 4.37 -0.46 -10.19
CA GLN A 54 3.06 -0.22 -10.77
C GLN A 54 1.93 -0.72 -9.86
N SER A 55 2.28 -1.22 -8.68
CA SER A 55 1.33 -1.66 -7.68
C SER A 55 1.56 -1.03 -6.30
N ILE A 56 0.49 -0.98 -5.50
CA ILE A 56 0.55 -0.74 -4.05
C ILE A 56 0.12 -2.03 -3.36
N VAL A 57 0.85 -2.44 -2.32
CA VAL A 57 0.67 -3.69 -1.59
C VAL A 57 0.83 -3.47 -0.10
N TRP A 58 0.40 -4.44 0.70
CA TRP A 58 0.71 -4.45 2.13
C TRP A 58 2.14 -4.93 2.37
N ASP A 59 2.86 -4.26 3.27
CA ASP A 59 4.25 -4.61 3.62
C ASP A 59 4.39 -5.92 4.43
N GLY A 60 3.27 -6.45 4.96
CA GLY A 60 3.25 -7.67 5.77
C GLY A 60 3.50 -7.44 7.26
N GLY A 61 3.57 -6.18 7.71
CA GLY A 61 3.81 -5.81 9.09
C GLY A 61 2.63 -6.13 10.02
N GLU A 62 2.90 -6.41 11.29
CA GLU A 62 1.83 -6.70 12.25
C GLU A 62 1.03 -5.45 12.64
N LYS A 63 -0.20 -5.65 13.12
CA LYS A 63 -1.05 -4.63 13.76
C LYS A 63 -1.23 -3.36 12.90
N PHE A 64 -1.83 -3.55 11.72
CA PHE A 64 -2.20 -2.43 10.87
C PHE A 64 -3.46 -1.73 11.39
N TYR A 65 -3.30 -0.75 12.28
CA TYR A 65 -4.40 0.14 12.65
C TYR A 65 -4.61 1.22 11.59
N ASP A 66 -5.83 1.75 11.50
CA ASP A 66 -6.20 2.82 10.56
C ASP A 66 -5.88 2.49 9.08
N TYR A 67 -5.89 1.19 8.73
CA TYR A 67 -5.52 0.71 7.39
C TYR A 67 -6.39 1.32 6.29
N THR A 68 -7.65 1.64 6.58
CA THR A 68 -8.58 2.22 5.60
C THR A 68 -8.22 3.69 5.36
N GLU A 69 -7.94 4.43 6.42
CA GLU A 69 -7.58 5.83 6.42
C GLU A 69 -6.20 6.02 5.79
N TRP A 70 -5.24 5.16 6.10
CA TRP A 70 -3.95 5.12 5.42
C TRP A 70 -4.09 4.80 3.93
N LEU A 71 -4.99 3.89 3.56
CA LEU A 71 -5.25 3.60 2.14
C LEU A 71 -5.84 4.80 1.42
N GLN A 72 -6.79 5.50 2.05
CA GLN A 72 -7.36 6.74 1.55
C GLN A 72 -6.29 7.84 1.39
N TRP A 73 -5.38 7.96 2.36
CA TRP A 73 -4.26 8.89 2.28
C TRP A 73 -3.35 8.58 1.09
N VAL A 74 -2.97 7.31 0.89
CA VAL A 74 -2.15 6.89 -0.26
C VAL A 74 -2.87 7.18 -1.58
N CYS A 75 -4.17 6.88 -1.67
CA CYS A 75 -4.97 7.17 -2.86
C CYS A 75 -5.04 8.68 -3.16
N GLY A 76 -5.16 9.52 -2.13
CA GLY A 76 -5.09 10.98 -2.26
C GLY A 76 -3.71 11.47 -2.73
N TRP A 77 -2.64 10.97 -2.10
CA TRP A 77 -1.26 11.29 -2.46
C TRP A 77 -0.92 10.94 -3.92
N LEU A 78 -1.46 9.82 -4.41
CA LEU A 78 -1.36 9.39 -5.81
C LEU A 78 -2.15 10.32 -6.75
N ARG A 79 -3.38 10.69 -6.34
CA ARG A 79 -4.25 11.59 -7.12
C ARG A 79 -3.60 12.96 -7.32
N ASP A 80 -2.98 13.51 -6.29
CA ASP A 80 -2.28 14.81 -6.34
C ASP A 80 -1.10 14.80 -7.33
N ARG A 81 -0.61 13.61 -7.72
CA ARG A 81 0.45 13.39 -8.71
C ARG A 81 -0.06 12.91 -10.07
N GLY A 82 -1.38 12.96 -10.27
CA GLY A 82 -2.04 12.53 -11.50
C GLY A 82 -2.02 11.02 -11.73
N ILE A 83 -1.82 10.22 -10.68
CA ILE A 83 -1.85 8.76 -10.76
C ILE A 83 -3.23 8.28 -10.33
N VAL A 84 -3.89 7.54 -11.21
CA VAL A 84 -5.16 6.88 -10.90
C VAL A 84 -4.86 5.48 -10.39
N CYS A 85 -5.51 5.06 -9.31
CA CYS A 85 -5.37 3.71 -8.76
C CYS A 85 -6.72 2.99 -8.63
N TRP A 86 -6.68 1.68 -8.84
CA TRP A 86 -7.82 0.79 -8.70
C TRP A 86 -7.35 -0.59 -8.26
N GLY A 87 -8.23 -1.36 -7.62
CA GLY A 87 -7.91 -2.72 -7.19
C GLY A 87 -8.64 -3.09 -5.92
N THR A 88 -8.21 -4.20 -5.31
CA THR A 88 -8.87 -4.74 -4.13
C THR A 88 -7.83 -5.26 -3.16
N PHE A 89 -8.04 -4.99 -1.88
CA PHE A 89 -7.42 -5.71 -0.78
C PHE A 89 -8.45 -6.54 -0.05
N ILE A 90 -8.06 -7.73 0.37
CA ILE A 90 -8.87 -8.65 1.13
C ILE A 90 -8.19 -8.80 2.47
N TRP A 91 -8.93 -8.49 3.53
CA TRP A 91 -8.45 -8.53 4.89
C TRP A 91 -9.09 -9.67 5.66
N SER A 92 -8.29 -10.34 6.49
CA SER A 92 -8.74 -11.41 7.38
C SER A 92 -8.12 -11.19 8.74
N GLY A 93 -8.97 -10.96 9.74
CA GLY A 93 -8.62 -10.94 11.16
C GLY A 93 -8.65 -12.34 11.77
N GLU A 94 -8.62 -12.39 13.11
CA GLU A 94 -8.44 -13.62 13.89
C GLU A 94 -9.76 -14.34 14.25
N GLN A 95 -10.91 -13.66 14.11
CA GLN A 95 -12.22 -14.23 14.45
C GLN A 95 -12.98 -14.68 13.20
N ALA A 96 -13.76 -15.76 13.34
CA ALA A 96 -14.67 -16.22 12.29
C ALA A 96 -15.72 -15.12 12.00
N GLY A 97 -15.59 -14.46 10.85
CA GLY A 97 -16.45 -13.33 10.47
C GLY A 97 -15.72 -11.99 10.36
N ASP A 98 -14.51 -11.88 10.92
CA ASP A 98 -13.68 -10.67 10.80
C ASP A 98 -12.89 -10.69 9.50
N HIS A 99 -13.60 -10.53 8.38
CA HIS A 99 -13.01 -10.43 7.06
C HIS A 99 -13.81 -9.48 6.18
N GLY A 100 -13.17 -8.97 5.15
CA GLY A 100 -13.84 -8.14 4.17
C GLY A 100 -12.89 -7.69 3.09
N GLU A 101 -13.36 -6.72 2.31
CA GLU A 101 -12.66 -6.19 1.16
C GLU A 101 -12.56 -4.67 1.25
N LEU A 102 -11.43 -4.15 0.79
CA LEU A 102 -11.22 -2.75 0.47
C LEU A 102 -11.15 -2.67 -1.05
N VAL A 103 -12.19 -2.13 -1.65
CA VAL A 103 -12.26 -1.92 -3.10
C VAL A 103 -11.86 -0.47 -3.37
N VAL A 104 -10.90 -0.28 -4.26
CA VAL A 104 -10.50 1.05 -4.70
C VAL A 104 -10.86 1.20 -6.17
N LEU A 105 -11.57 2.28 -6.48
CA LEU A 105 -11.90 2.68 -7.85
C LEU A 105 -11.68 4.18 -7.98
N ASP A 106 -10.90 4.60 -8.98
CA ASP A 106 -10.57 6.00 -9.24
C ASP A 106 -10.08 6.77 -7.99
N ASN A 107 -9.22 6.11 -7.21
CA ASN A 107 -8.64 6.60 -5.95
C ASN A 107 -9.65 6.78 -4.81
N VAL A 108 -10.86 6.25 -4.95
CA VAL A 108 -11.89 6.24 -3.90
C VAL A 108 -11.90 4.87 -3.25
N VAL A 109 -11.73 4.83 -1.93
CA VAL A 109 -11.71 3.60 -1.13
C VAL A 109 -13.10 3.31 -0.60
N GLU A 110 -13.64 2.14 -0.95
CA GLU A 110 -14.88 1.59 -0.42
C GLU A 110 -14.60 0.32 0.39
N ARG A 111 -15.07 0.29 1.64
CA ARG A 111 -15.04 -0.94 2.46
C ARG A 111 -16.30 -1.76 2.20
N LYS A 112 -16.14 -3.04 1.90
CA LYS A 112 -17.24 -4.00 1.71
C LYS A 112 -17.06 -5.17 2.67
N GLU A 113 -18.14 -5.52 3.38
CA GLU A 113 -18.21 -6.75 4.16
C GLU A 113 -18.71 -7.86 3.22
N GLY A 114 -17.97 -8.97 3.07
CA GLY A 114 -18.38 -10.00 2.11
C GLY A 114 -17.29 -10.97 1.65
N ARG A 115 -17.69 -11.84 0.71
CA ARG A 115 -17.01 -13.07 0.29
C ARG A 115 -15.52 -12.88 -0.04
N GLN A 116 -14.71 -13.76 0.53
CA GLN A 116 -13.31 -13.94 0.19
C GLN A 116 -13.13 -14.37 -1.27
N HIS A 117 -12.27 -13.66 -1.98
CA HIS A 117 -11.55 -14.17 -3.14
C HIS A 117 -10.05 -14.26 -2.80
N THR A 118 -9.28 -15.11 -3.47
CA THR A 118 -7.82 -15.11 -3.31
C THR A 118 -7.25 -14.25 -4.41
N LEU A 119 -6.62 -13.13 -4.05
CA LEU A 119 -5.83 -12.35 -4.98
C LEU A 119 -4.38 -12.85 -4.97
N GLY A 120 -3.68 -12.69 -6.10
CA GLY A 120 -2.26 -13.05 -6.22
C GLY A 120 -1.41 -12.36 -5.16
N ARG A 121 -0.27 -12.96 -4.81
CA ARG A 121 0.73 -12.33 -3.94
C ARG A 121 1.60 -11.39 -4.77
N PHE A 122 1.65 -10.14 -4.37
CA PHE A 122 2.54 -9.13 -4.91
C PHE A 122 3.60 -8.81 -3.85
N ALA A 123 4.86 -8.69 -4.26
CA ALA A 123 5.97 -8.51 -3.35
C ALA A 123 6.12 -7.02 -2.97
N PRO A 124 6.17 -6.69 -1.67
CA PRO A 124 6.44 -5.32 -1.23
C PRO A 124 7.86 -4.90 -1.60
N LEU A 125 8.00 -3.67 -2.09
CA LEU A 125 9.28 -3.03 -2.30
C LEU A 125 9.86 -2.59 -0.95
N THR A 126 11.19 -2.59 -0.85
CA THR A 126 11.92 -2.08 0.32
C THR A 126 12.91 -1.00 -0.12
N LEU A 127 13.36 -0.13 0.79
CA LEU A 127 14.38 0.88 0.46
C LEU A 127 15.66 0.25 -0.12
N ARG A 128 16.07 -0.91 0.39
CA ARG A 128 17.22 -1.65 -0.15
C ARG A 128 16.99 -2.09 -1.59
N ALA A 129 15.84 -2.71 -1.87
CA ALA A 129 15.51 -3.13 -3.23
C ALA A 129 15.39 -1.94 -4.20
N LEU A 130 14.85 -0.81 -3.74
CA LEU A 130 14.81 0.42 -4.53
C LEU A 130 16.23 0.95 -4.84
N ALA A 131 17.14 0.91 -3.87
CA ALA A 131 18.53 1.30 -4.07
C ALA A 131 19.24 0.40 -5.09
N ASP A 132 19.01 -0.91 -5.04
CA ASP A 132 19.54 -1.87 -6.00
C ASP A 132 19.02 -1.60 -7.43
N MET A 133 17.73 -1.27 -7.57
CA MET A 133 17.13 -0.88 -8.86
C MET A 133 17.75 0.41 -9.40
N ALA A 134 17.92 1.44 -8.55
CA ALA A 134 18.53 2.70 -8.94
C ALA A 134 19.99 2.52 -9.38
N LEU A 135 20.76 1.69 -8.66
CA LEU A 135 22.12 1.33 -9.05
C LEU A 135 22.14 0.62 -10.41
N ALA A 136 21.25 -0.36 -10.61
CA ALA A 136 21.16 -1.08 -11.87
C ALA A 136 20.89 -0.13 -13.05
N GLU A 137 19.95 0.82 -12.92
CA GLU A 137 19.64 1.81 -13.96
C GLU A 137 20.86 2.68 -14.33
N VAL A 138 21.64 3.12 -13.34
CA VAL A 138 22.84 3.96 -13.58
C VAL A 138 23.99 3.16 -14.20
N THR A 139 24.03 1.84 -13.96
CA THR A 139 25.07 0.94 -14.49
C THR A 139 24.74 0.31 -15.84
N LYS A 140 23.57 0.62 -16.44
CA LYS A 140 23.23 0.13 -17.79
C LYS A 140 24.23 0.72 -18.80
N PRO A 141 24.88 -0.12 -19.63
CA PRO A 141 25.87 0.32 -20.62
C PRO A 141 25.27 1.15 -21.76
#